data_AF-A0A2E0ZED6-F1
#
_entry.id   AF-A0A2E0ZED6-F1
#
_cell.length_a   1.000
_cell.length_b   1.000
_cell.length_c   1.000
_cell.angle_alpha   90.00
_cell.angle_beta   90.00
_cell.angle_gamma   90.00
#
_symmetry.space_group_name_H-M   'P 1'
#
loop_
_entity.id
_entity.type
_entity.pdbx_description
1 polymer ?
#
loop_
_entity_poly.entity_id
_entity_poly.type
_entity_poly.pdbx_seq_one_letter_code
_entity_poly.pdbx_strand_id
1 'polypeptide(L)'
;MRYKIVADVVGKSLLLENLNFELAPFLVEFNSNEANMLESISVSVKVEDIEGFLPSIDQVNQQLRISIVAPPYRPQIMKLLQTIESVGSYLFRFEKILWEFPTEQWIPENESEHEKIKLLQFERLDKKPEYQPRKVTKELAFQLLIEHTKFDDLIIPLAFYREGTAEFDNRRYVKAYFEFYFVLEDLFGEGKTRNRDVMDKFIESETLKNAVEATLNLFSMKAKSDRDLSRLFAERNCGYDFEGAIKFIVLTRGTLHHFSQRSSLKTATPFNVSMFRTEAFLLMHICELCFAQIVAERSPSFGNLIEGAINY
;
A
#
# COMPACT_ATOMS: atom_id res chain seq x y z
N MET A 1 30.43 -0.82 -15.59
CA MET A 1 29.58 -0.40 -14.45
C MET A 1 28.72 -1.56 -13.97
N ARG A 2 28.40 -1.59 -12.68
CA ARG A 2 27.53 -2.59 -12.07
C ARG A 2 26.32 -1.93 -11.42
N TYR A 3 25.13 -2.43 -11.73
CA TYR A 3 23.89 -2.04 -11.06
C TYR A 3 23.60 -3.03 -9.94
N LYS A 4 23.38 -2.54 -8.71
CA LYS A 4 23.19 -3.34 -7.51
C LYS A 4 21.92 -2.93 -6.80
N ILE A 5 21.15 -3.92 -6.36
CA ILE A 5 19.97 -3.75 -5.51
C ILE A 5 20.28 -4.42 -4.19
N VAL A 6 20.17 -3.67 -3.10
CA VAL A 6 20.33 -4.17 -1.73
C VAL A 6 18.96 -4.15 -1.05
N ALA A 7 18.59 -5.26 -0.42
CA ALA A 7 17.35 -5.39 0.32
C ALA A 7 17.62 -5.93 1.72
N ASP A 8 17.10 -5.25 2.73
CA ASP A 8 17.24 -5.65 4.12
C ASP A 8 16.43 -6.92 4.41
N VAL A 9 16.92 -7.72 5.36
CA VAL A 9 16.28 -8.94 5.82
C VAL A 9 15.72 -8.72 7.23
N VAL A 10 14.44 -9.01 7.40
CA VAL A 10 13.77 -8.99 8.70
C VAL A 10 13.75 -10.41 9.23
N GLY A 11 14.21 -10.60 10.46
CA GLY A 11 14.17 -11.87 11.16
C GLY A 11 15.47 -12.18 11.88
N LYS A 12 15.59 -13.42 12.36
CA LYS A 12 16.77 -13.89 13.11
C LYS A 12 17.38 -15.12 12.45
N SER A 13 18.06 -14.92 11.33
CA SER A 13 18.85 -15.96 10.66
C SER A 13 20.33 -15.73 10.92
N LEU A 14 21.04 -16.76 11.38
CA LEU A 14 22.48 -16.69 11.60
C LEU A 14 23.21 -16.81 10.25
N LEU A 15 24.21 -15.97 10.04
CA LEU A 15 25.14 -15.99 8.92
C LEU A 15 26.55 -15.70 9.45
N LEU A 16 27.39 -16.73 9.51
CA LEU A 16 28.72 -16.64 10.13
C LEU A 16 29.76 -15.94 9.24
N GLU A 17 29.54 -15.95 7.93
CA GLU A 17 30.39 -15.30 6.94
C GLU A 17 29.55 -14.83 5.77
N ASN A 18 29.99 -13.74 5.11
CA ASN A 18 29.34 -13.26 3.91
C ASN A 18 29.45 -14.30 2.79
N LEU A 19 28.34 -14.60 2.13
CA LEU A 19 28.30 -15.58 1.05
C LEU A 19 28.13 -14.88 -0.29
N ASN A 20 28.93 -15.26 -1.28
CA ASN A 20 28.90 -14.69 -2.62
C ASN A 20 28.69 -15.81 -3.64
N PHE A 21 27.64 -15.69 -4.47
CA PHE A 21 27.27 -16.68 -5.47
C PHE A 21 27.18 -16.04 -6.85
N GLU A 22 27.93 -16.59 -7.80
CA GLU A 22 27.82 -16.23 -9.21
C GLU A 22 26.70 -17.04 -9.88
N LEU A 23 25.62 -16.37 -10.23
CA LEU A 23 24.49 -16.92 -10.98
C LEU A 23 24.33 -16.11 -12.26
N ALA A 24 25.21 -16.35 -13.24
CA ALA A 24 25.33 -15.54 -14.45
C ALA A 24 23.95 -15.18 -15.07
N PRO A 25 23.66 -13.89 -15.32
CA PRO A 25 24.57 -12.73 -15.26
C PRO A 25 24.65 -12.04 -13.88
N PHE A 26 24.01 -12.60 -12.85
CA PHE A 26 23.89 -11.99 -11.52
C PHE A 26 25.00 -12.44 -10.57
N LEU A 27 25.41 -11.53 -9.69
CA LEU A 27 26.16 -11.83 -8.48
C LEU A 27 25.21 -11.62 -7.29
N VAL A 28 25.00 -12.65 -6.48
CA VAL A 28 24.16 -12.62 -5.29
C VAL A 28 25.03 -12.68 -4.06
N GLU A 29 24.82 -11.74 -3.14
CA GLU A 29 25.61 -11.59 -1.93
C GLU A 29 24.67 -11.63 -0.72
N PHE A 30 24.99 -12.46 0.27
CA PHE A 30 24.33 -12.50 1.57
C PHE A 30 25.27 -11.86 2.58
N ASN A 31 24.81 -10.79 3.25
CA ASN A 31 25.64 -9.99 4.13
C ASN A 31 25.22 -10.17 5.59
N SER A 32 26.20 -10.42 6.46
CA SER A 32 26.00 -10.50 7.90
C SER A 32 26.33 -9.16 8.58
N ASN A 33 25.58 -8.81 9.62
CA ASN A 33 25.97 -7.74 10.53
C ASN A 33 27.05 -8.17 11.53
N GLU A 34 27.49 -7.26 12.39
CA GLU A 34 28.50 -7.50 13.43
C GLU A 34 28.12 -8.62 14.43
N ALA A 35 26.83 -8.95 14.53
CA ALA A 35 26.32 -10.02 15.40
C ALA A 35 26.18 -11.37 14.67
N ASN A 36 26.75 -11.53 13.47
CA ASN A 36 26.61 -12.70 12.60
C ASN A 36 25.15 -13.02 12.24
N MET A 37 24.30 -12.00 12.14
CA MET A 37 22.93 -12.16 11.68
C MET A 37 22.84 -11.72 10.22
N LEU A 38 22.09 -12.47 9.41
CA LEU A 38 21.76 -12.08 8.04
C LEU A 38 21.03 -10.73 8.08
N GLU A 39 21.67 -9.70 7.54
CA GLU A 39 21.20 -8.32 7.58
C GLU A 39 20.61 -7.90 6.24
N SER A 40 21.28 -8.24 5.14
CA SER A 40 20.84 -7.86 3.81
C SER A 40 21.20 -8.91 2.78
N ILE A 41 20.42 -8.92 1.70
CA ILE A 41 20.73 -9.67 0.49
C ILE A 41 20.84 -8.66 -0.63
N SER A 42 21.91 -8.77 -1.42
CA SER A 42 22.10 -7.92 -2.57
C SER A 42 22.30 -8.73 -3.85
N VAL A 43 21.76 -8.18 -4.94
CA VAL A 43 21.89 -8.76 -6.27
C VAL A 43 22.45 -7.68 -7.18
N SER A 44 23.52 -8.01 -7.88
CA SER A 44 24.16 -7.08 -8.81
C SER A 44 24.33 -7.70 -10.19
N VAL A 45 24.34 -6.84 -11.21
CA VAL A 45 24.50 -7.22 -12.62
C VAL A 45 25.44 -6.23 -13.30
N LYS A 46 26.34 -6.75 -14.14
CA LYS A 46 27.18 -5.90 -14.97
C LYS A 46 26.33 -5.33 -16.11
N VAL A 47 26.47 -4.04 -16.37
CA VAL A 47 25.72 -3.38 -17.44
C VAL A 47 26.67 -2.72 -18.43
N GLU A 48 26.50 -3.04 -19.70
CA GLU A 48 27.35 -2.58 -20.79
C GLU A 48 26.85 -1.26 -21.40
N ASP A 49 25.55 -1.10 -21.62
CA ASP A 49 24.95 0.10 -22.22
C ASP A 49 24.42 1.08 -21.17
N ILE A 50 25.32 1.93 -20.66
CA ILE A 50 25.12 2.80 -19.49
C ILE A 50 24.16 3.98 -19.77
N GLU A 51 24.17 4.54 -20.98
CA GLU A 51 23.62 5.87 -21.25
C GLU A 51 22.09 5.93 -21.16
N GLY A 52 21.38 4.81 -21.38
CA GLY A 52 19.93 4.76 -21.34
C GLY A 52 19.31 4.65 -19.94
N PHE A 53 20.09 4.43 -18.88
CA PHE A 53 19.54 4.12 -17.55
C PHE A 53 20.22 4.83 -16.38
N LEU A 54 21.14 5.76 -16.64
CA LEU A 54 21.73 6.57 -15.58
C LEU A 54 20.67 7.48 -14.95
N PRO A 55 20.70 7.64 -13.61
CA PRO A 55 19.87 8.63 -12.95
C PRO A 55 20.28 10.03 -13.40
N SER A 56 19.28 10.85 -13.78
CA SER A 56 19.48 12.27 -14.10
C SER A 56 18.92 13.16 -13.00
N ILE A 57 19.58 14.31 -12.82
CA ILE A 57 19.09 15.39 -11.95
C ILE A 57 18.92 16.61 -12.86
N ASP A 58 17.67 17.02 -13.02
CA ASP A 58 17.26 18.13 -13.87
C ASP A 58 16.56 19.19 -13.03
N GLN A 59 16.73 20.47 -13.36
CA GLN A 59 16.01 21.55 -12.69
C GLN A 59 14.80 21.95 -13.55
N VAL A 60 13.59 21.80 -13.02
CA VAL A 60 12.34 22.16 -13.70
C VAL A 60 11.57 23.11 -12.81
N ASN A 61 11.30 24.33 -13.27
CA ASN A 61 10.53 25.35 -12.54
C ASN A 61 11.05 25.59 -11.09
N GLN A 62 12.36 25.76 -10.93
CA GLN A 62 13.03 25.95 -9.63
C GLN A 62 12.94 24.74 -8.67
N GLN A 63 12.39 23.60 -9.10
CA GLN A 63 12.40 22.35 -8.35
C GLN A 63 13.42 21.39 -8.95
N LEU A 64 14.14 20.68 -8.08
CA LEU A 64 15.00 19.57 -8.48
C LEU A 64 14.13 18.36 -8.82
N ARG A 65 14.28 17.86 -10.04
CA ARG A 65 13.66 16.63 -10.52
C ARG A 65 14.74 15.57 -10.66
N ILE A 66 14.63 14.52 -9.87
CA ILE A 66 15.45 13.32 -10.04
C ILE A 66 14.66 12.37 -10.95
N SER A 67 15.24 12.01 -12.09
CA SER A 67 14.67 11.00 -12.99
C SER A 67 15.47 9.71 -12.84
N ILE A 68 14.81 8.67 -12.36
CA ILE A 68 15.38 7.34 -12.23
C ILE A 68 14.68 6.45 -13.24
N VAL A 69 15.44 5.99 -14.24
CA VAL A 69 14.96 5.03 -15.22
C VAL A 69 15.14 3.64 -14.62
N ALA A 70 14.07 2.87 -14.52
CA ALA A 70 14.14 1.50 -14.02
C ALA A 70 15.05 0.67 -14.95
N PRO A 71 16.14 0.07 -14.45
CA PRO A 71 17.04 -0.67 -15.32
C PRO A 71 16.35 -1.91 -15.92
N PRO A 72 16.74 -2.34 -17.12
CA PRO A 72 16.10 -3.47 -17.81
C PRO A 72 16.21 -4.79 -17.02
N TYR A 73 17.21 -4.89 -16.13
CA TYR A 73 17.46 -6.05 -15.28
C TYR A 73 16.67 -6.06 -13.97
N ARG A 74 16.04 -4.92 -13.60
CA ARG A 74 15.33 -4.77 -12.33
C ARG A 74 14.23 -5.83 -12.15
N PRO A 75 13.40 -6.18 -13.16
CA PRO A 75 12.39 -7.22 -13.01
C PRO A 75 12.98 -8.60 -12.69
N GLN A 76 14.10 -8.99 -13.33
CA GLN A 76 14.76 -10.27 -13.04
C GLN A 76 15.35 -10.27 -11.62
N ILE A 77 15.96 -9.16 -11.19
CA ILE A 77 16.51 -9.03 -9.84
C ILE A 77 15.39 -9.14 -8.78
N MET A 78 14.27 -8.43 -8.98
CA MET A 78 13.13 -8.51 -8.06
C MET A 78 12.57 -9.93 -7.97
N LYS A 79 12.44 -10.62 -9.11
CA LYS A 79 12.00 -12.02 -9.14
C LYS A 79 12.97 -12.93 -8.39
N LEU A 80 14.27 -12.70 -8.51
CA LEU A 80 15.28 -13.46 -7.78
C LEU A 80 15.18 -13.22 -6.28
N LEU A 81 15.07 -11.97 -5.83
CA LEU A 81 14.87 -11.63 -4.42
C LEU A 81 13.58 -12.26 -3.85
N GLN A 82 12.46 -12.20 -4.58
CA GLN A 82 11.21 -12.86 -4.17
C GLN A 82 11.33 -14.39 -4.11
N THR A 83 12.14 -14.99 -5.00
CA THR A 83 12.43 -16.43 -4.97
C THR A 83 13.26 -16.78 -3.74
N ILE A 84 14.30 -16.00 -3.45
CA ILE A 84 15.14 -16.15 -2.25
C ILE A 84 14.28 -15.95 -1.01
N GLU A 85 13.38 -14.97 -0.97
CA GLU A 85 12.46 -14.78 0.15
C GLU A 85 11.55 -15.99 0.34
N SER A 86 10.90 -16.46 -0.72
CA SER A 86 9.94 -17.57 -0.65
C SER A 86 10.57 -18.86 -0.11
N VAL A 87 11.72 -19.23 -0.68
CA VAL A 87 12.40 -20.48 -0.34
C VAL A 87 13.25 -20.30 0.93
N GLY A 88 13.93 -19.16 1.04
CA GLY A 88 14.83 -18.83 2.14
C GLY A 88 14.10 -18.57 3.45
N SER A 89 12.91 -17.98 3.45
CA SER A 89 12.12 -17.85 4.69
C SER A 89 11.76 -19.22 5.28
N TYR A 90 11.48 -20.21 4.42
CA TYR A 90 11.26 -21.60 4.84
C TYR A 90 12.54 -22.28 5.33
N LEU A 91 13.63 -22.19 4.57
CA LEU A 91 14.90 -22.89 4.86
C LEU A 91 15.71 -22.23 5.98
N PHE A 92 15.83 -20.91 5.94
CA PHE A 92 16.71 -20.10 6.80
C PHE A 92 15.97 -19.38 7.92
N ARG A 93 14.64 -19.42 7.94
CA ARG A 93 13.78 -18.88 9.01
C ARG A 93 13.89 -17.36 9.25
N PHE A 94 14.25 -16.59 8.23
CA PHE A 94 13.98 -15.15 8.25
C PHE A 94 12.50 -14.91 7.91
N GLU A 95 11.97 -13.76 8.34
CA GLU A 95 10.56 -13.41 8.18
C GLU A 95 10.27 -12.83 6.80
N LYS A 96 11.08 -11.88 6.33
CA LYS A 96 10.84 -11.15 5.07
C LYS A 96 12.13 -10.56 4.51
N ILE A 97 12.19 -10.40 3.19
CA ILE A 97 13.16 -9.53 2.50
C ILE A 97 12.43 -8.25 2.07
N LEU A 98 12.97 -7.07 2.38
CA LEU A 98 12.37 -5.78 2.08
C LEU A 98 12.65 -5.30 0.63
N TRP A 99 12.48 -6.18 -0.35
CA TRP A 99 12.74 -5.88 -1.78
C TRP A 99 11.78 -4.83 -2.38
N GLU A 100 10.69 -4.48 -1.68
CA GLU A 100 9.78 -3.38 -2.04
C GLU A 100 10.40 -2.00 -1.81
N PHE A 101 11.33 -1.91 -0.85
CA PHE A 101 12.04 -0.68 -0.46
C PHE A 101 13.56 -0.89 -0.56
N PRO A 102 14.08 -1.28 -1.74
CA PRO A 102 15.49 -1.57 -1.84
C PRO A 102 16.29 -0.27 -1.93
N THR A 103 17.56 -0.39 -1.55
CA THR A 103 18.58 0.58 -1.92
C THR A 103 19.11 0.24 -3.30
N GLU A 104 18.96 1.15 -4.25
CA GLU A 104 19.46 1.01 -5.62
C GLU A 104 20.82 1.72 -5.75
N GLN A 105 21.81 1.04 -6.31
CA GLN A 105 23.19 1.51 -6.41
C GLN A 105 23.74 1.36 -7.84
N TRP A 106 24.44 2.39 -8.30
CA TRP A 106 25.20 2.43 -9.54
C TRP A 106 26.69 2.48 -9.18
N ILE A 107 27.38 1.36 -9.34
CA ILE A 107 28.78 1.19 -8.95
C ILE A 107 29.66 1.35 -10.20
N PRO A 108 30.41 2.46 -10.32
CA PRO A 108 31.38 2.63 -11.40
C PRO A 108 32.52 1.63 -11.25
N GLU A 109 32.95 1.04 -12.36
CA GLU A 109 34.10 0.13 -12.43
C GLU A 109 35.38 0.85 -12.90
N ASN A 110 35.26 2.10 -13.37
CA ASN A 110 36.38 2.94 -13.80
C ASN A 110 36.06 4.44 -13.65
N GLU A 111 37.08 5.30 -13.74
CA GLU A 111 36.96 6.74 -13.55
C GLU A 111 36.02 7.40 -14.57
N SER A 112 36.02 6.93 -15.82
CA SER A 112 35.14 7.46 -16.88
C SER A 112 33.65 7.21 -16.57
N GLU A 113 33.33 6.07 -15.95
CA GLU A 113 31.98 5.80 -15.46
C GLU A 113 31.64 6.64 -14.24
N HIS A 114 32.59 6.82 -13.31
CA HIS A 114 32.39 7.61 -12.10
C HIS A 114 32.02 9.07 -12.45
N GLU A 115 32.67 9.68 -13.44
CA GLU A 115 32.35 11.03 -13.91
C GLU A 115 30.94 11.14 -14.55
N LYS A 116 30.42 10.05 -15.12
CA LYS A 116 29.09 10.04 -15.77
C LYS A 116 27.94 9.88 -14.78
N ILE A 117 28.17 9.21 -13.65
CA ILE A 117 27.12 8.89 -12.67
C ILE A 117 26.93 10.06 -11.69
N LYS A 118 25.82 10.78 -11.84
CA LYS A 118 25.49 11.92 -10.95
C LYS A 118 24.89 11.50 -9.60
N LEU A 119 24.36 10.29 -9.52
CA LEU A 119 23.72 9.73 -8.33
C LEU A 119 24.15 8.27 -8.19
N LEU A 120 25.03 7.99 -7.22
CA LEU A 120 25.59 6.65 -6.99
C LEU A 120 24.62 5.74 -6.23
N GLN A 121 23.77 6.31 -5.39
CA GLN A 121 22.84 5.58 -4.53
C GLN A 121 21.51 6.31 -4.43
N PHE A 122 20.43 5.53 -4.45
CA PHE A 122 19.09 6.02 -4.23
C PHE A 122 18.33 5.07 -3.31
N GLU A 123 17.74 5.64 -2.27
CA GLU A 123 16.87 4.93 -1.35
C GLU A 123 15.45 5.45 -1.53
N ARG A 124 14.51 4.54 -1.77
CA ARG A 124 13.09 4.87 -1.68
C ARG A 124 12.70 4.92 -0.22
N LEU A 125 12.98 6.06 0.41
CA LEU A 125 12.46 6.37 1.74
C LEU A 125 10.97 6.63 1.63
N ASP A 126 10.23 5.57 1.86
CA ASP A 126 8.79 5.62 1.89
C ASP A 126 8.45 5.97 3.34
N LYS A 127 8.33 7.26 3.64
CA LYS A 127 8.00 7.72 5.00
C LYS A 127 6.59 7.24 5.37
N LYS A 128 6.40 6.77 6.60
CA LYS A 128 5.04 6.61 7.14
C LYS A 128 4.34 7.97 7.08
N PRO A 129 3.03 8.02 6.78
CA PRO A 129 2.27 9.26 6.92
C PRO A 129 2.45 9.78 8.35
N GLU A 130 2.98 10.99 8.50
CA GLU A 130 2.97 11.67 9.79
C GLU A 130 1.57 12.25 9.98
N TYR A 131 0.77 11.59 10.81
CA TYR A 131 -0.51 12.12 11.22
C TYR A 131 -0.30 13.35 12.09
N GLN A 132 -0.99 14.44 11.74
CA GLN A 132 -1.07 15.59 12.63
C GLN A 132 -1.81 15.15 13.91
N PRO A 133 -1.20 15.31 15.10
CA PRO A 133 -1.84 14.90 16.33
C PRO A 133 -3.15 15.68 16.52
N ARG A 134 -4.26 14.96 16.64
CA ARG A 134 -5.55 15.58 16.96
C ARG A 134 -5.59 15.94 18.44
N LYS A 135 -5.97 17.18 18.76
CA LYS A 135 -6.11 17.64 20.14
C LYS A 135 -7.34 17.01 20.78
N VAL A 136 -7.14 16.18 21.80
CA VAL A 136 -8.22 15.69 22.65
C VAL A 136 -8.54 16.77 23.68
N THR A 137 -9.76 17.30 23.66
CA THR A 137 -10.24 18.28 24.64
C THR A 137 -11.04 17.60 25.75
N LYS A 138 -11.19 18.27 26.90
CA LYS A 138 -12.01 17.75 28.01
C LYS A 138 -13.46 17.62 27.58
N GLU A 139 -13.94 18.56 26.78
CA GLU A 139 -15.30 18.61 26.25
C GLU A 139 -15.58 17.39 25.36
N LEU A 140 -14.66 17.07 24.44
CA LEU A 140 -14.79 15.91 23.54
C LEU A 140 -14.77 14.59 24.33
N ALA A 141 -13.84 14.46 25.28
CA ALA A 141 -13.75 13.26 26.12
C ALA A 141 -15.00 13.07 27.00
N PHE A 142 -15.52 14.16 27.59
CA PHE A 142 -16.73 14.12 28.40
C PHE A 142 -17.97 13.79 27.58
N GLN A 143 -18.11 14.38 26.39
CA GLN A 143 -19.20 14.05 25.47
C GLN A 143 -19.17 12.59 25.03
N LEU A 144 -17.99 12.06 24.66
CA LEU A 144 -17.83 10.64 24.34
C LEU A 144 -18.34 9.75 25.47
N LEU A 145 -17.98 10.06 26.73
CA LEU A 145 -18.39 9.26 27.89
C LEU A 145 -19.90 9.33 28.16
N ILE A 146 -20.53 10.50 28.00
CA ILE A 146 -21.97 10.64 28.24
C ILE A 146 -22.80 10.01 27.11
N GLU A 147 -22.33 10.13 25.87
CA GLU A 147 -23.09 9.74 24.69
C GLU A 147 -22.71 8.36 24.13
N HIS A 148 -21.80 7.62 24.78
CA HIS A 148 -21.26 6.36 24.26
C HIS A 148 -22.33 5.36 23.82
N THR A 149 -23.44 5.26 24.57
CA THR A 149 -24.54 4.32 24.27
C THR A 149 -25.23 4.60 22.93
N LYS A 150 -25.08 5.81 22.37
CA LYS A 150 -25.60 6.14 21.03
C LYS A 150 -24.79 5.46 19.91
N PHE A 151 -23.65 4.86 20.25
CA PHE A 151 -22.69 4.29 19.31
C PHE A 151 -22.40 2.82 19.61
N ASP A 152 -23.20 2.13 20.43
CA ASP A 152 -22.95 0.75 20.85
C ASP A 152 -22.86 -0.21 19.65
N ASP A 153 -23.73 -0.04 18.65
CA ASP A 153 -23.72 -0.76 17.38
C ASP A 153 -22.55 -0.38 16.47
N LEU A 154 -21.87 0.74 16.72
CA LEU A 154 -20.68 1.15 15.96
C LEU A 154 -19.38 0.66 16.57
N ILE A 155 -19.38 0.06 17.76
CA ILE A 155 -18.16 -0.39 18.44
C ILE A 155 -17.36 -1.36 17.56
N ILE A 156 -18.04 -2.35 16.97
CA ILE A 156 -17.40 -3.35 16.10
C ILE A 156 -16.94 -2.72 14.77
N PRO A 157 -17.80 -1.98 14.03
CA PRO A 157 -17.37 -1.24 12.84
C PRO A 157 -16.17 -0.30 13.09
N LEU A 158 -16.17 0.47 14.17
CA LEU A 158 -15.07 1.38 14.50
C LEU A 158 -13.78 0.62 14.88
N ALA A 159 -13.89 -0.57 15.47
CA ALA A 159 -12.74 -1.43 15.72
C ALA A 159 -12.13 -1.95 14.42
N PHE A 160 -12.94 -2.40 13.46
CA PHE A 160 -12.48 -2.78 12.12
C PHE A 160 -11.86 -1.60 11.38
N TYR A 161 -12.47 -0.42 11.45
CA TYR A 161 -11.89 0.79 10.87
C TYR A 161 -10.50 1.11 11.44
N ARG A 162 -10.34 1.06 12.77
CA ARG A 162 -9.07 1.27 13.45
C ARG A 162 -7.99 0.27 13.00
N GLU A 163 -8.33 -1.02 12.93
CA GLU A 163 -7.40 -2.04 12.42
C GLU A 163 -7.07 -1.79 10.95
N GLY A 164 -8.07 -1.45 10.12
CA GLY A 164 -7.88 -1.11 8.70
C GLY A 164 -6.90 0.04 8.49
N THR A 165 -7.01 1.12 9.27
CA THR A 165 -6.04 2.24 9.24
C THR A 165 -4.64 1.76 9.61
N ALA A 166 -4.50 0.99 10.68
CA ALA A 166 -3.20 0.46 11.09
C ALA A 166 -2.58 -0.47 10.04
N GLU A 167 -3.39 -1.29 9.37
CA GLU A 167 -2.97 -2.16 8.28
C GLU A 167 -2.56 -1.35 7.03
N PHE A 168 -3.30 -0.28 6.71
CA PHE A 168 -2.98 0.63 5.62
C PHE A 168 -1.63 1.33 5.85
N ASP A 169 -1.40 1.82 7.08
CA ASP A 169 -0.14 2.45 7.50
C ASP A 169 1.05 1.51 7.49
N ASN A 170 0.79 0.23 7.75
CA ASN A 170 1.78 -0.83 7.64
C ASN A 170 1.86 -1.42 6.22
N ARG A 171 1.20 -0.79 5.23
CA ARG A 171 1.22 -1.18 3.81
C ARG A 171 0.67 -2.57 3.51
N ARG A 172 -0.09 -3.13 4.43
CA ARG A 172 -0.77 -4.41 4.27
C ARG A 172 -2.13 -4.16 3.62
N TYR A 173 -2.12 -3.56 2.43
CA TYR A 173 -3.30 -2.98 1.78
C TYR A 173 -4.42 -3.99 1.49
N VAL A 174 -4.09 -5.24 1.21
CA VAL A 174 -5.10 -6.30 1.04
C VAL A 174 -5.84 -6.56 2.35
N LYS A 175 -5.11 -6.61 3.48
CA LYS A 175 -5.74 -6.75 4.79
C LYS A 175 -6.54 -5.50 5.14
N ALA A 176 -5.97 -4.31 4.96
CA ALA A 176 -6.67 -3.05 5.16
C ALA A 176 -7.98 -2.98 4.37
N TYR A 177 -7.97 -3.40 3.11
CA TYR A 177 -9.17 -3.50 2.28
C TYR A 177 -10.26 -4.36 2.93
N PHE A 178 -9.90 -5.55 3.45
CA PHE A 178 -10.86 -6.42 4.13
C PHE A 178 -11.40 -5.79 5.41
N GLU A 179 -10.54 -5.19 6.25
CA GLU A 179 -10.99 -4.51 7.47
C GLU A 179 -12.01 -3.41 7.15
N PHE A 180 -11.75 -2.57 6.14
CA PHE A 180 -12.73 -1.56 5.71
C PHE A 180 -13.96 -2.16 5.03
N TYR A 181 -13.82 -3.28 4.32
CA TYR A 181 -14.98 -3.95 3.72
C TYR A 181 -15.92 -4.50 4.81
N PHE A 182 -15.39 -5.04 5.91
CA PHE A 182 -16.19 -5.52 7.03
C PHE A 182 -17.00 -4.40 7.70
N VAL A 183 -16.49 -3.17 7.72
CA VAL A 183 -17.28 -1.99 8.13
C VAL A 183 -18.53 -1.84 7.27
N LEU A 184 -18.39 -1.90 5.95
CA LEU A 184 -19.54 -1.74 5.04
C LEU A 184 -20.49 -2.94 5.13
N GLU A 185 -19.97 -4.15 5.26
CA GLU A 185 -20.78 -5.37 5.37
C GLU A 185 -21.58 -5.40 6.68
N ASP A 186 -21.00 -4.98 7.80
CA ASP A 186 -21.69 -4.92 9.09
C ASP A 186 -22.76 -3.82 9.11
N LEU A 187 -22.44 -2.62 8.61
CA LEU A 187 -23.36 -1.48 8.62
C LEU A 187 -24.49 -1.60 7.59
N PHE A 188 -24.22 -2.15 6.41
CA PHE A 188 -25.13 -2.09 5.25
C PHE A 188 -25.39 -3.43 4.57
N GLY A 189 -24.69 -4.50 4.96
CA GLY A 189 -24.79 -5.80 4.30
C GLY A 189 -25.89 -6.71 4.83
N GLU A 190 -26.50 -6.39 5.98
CA GLU A 190 -27.57 -7.18 6.65
C GLU A 190 -27.26 -8.69 6.76
N GLY A 191 -25.98 -9.06 6.98
CA GLY A 191 -25.52 -10.44 7.06
C GLY A 191 -25.60 -11.25 5.75
N LYS A 192 -25.82 -10.59 4.61
CA LYS A 192 -25.75 -11.23 3.29
C LYS A 192 -24.30 -11.56 2.95
N THR A 193 -24.09 -12.69 2.28
CA THR A 193 -22.73 -13.17 1.93
C THR A 193 -22.53 -13.35 0.42
N ARG A 194 -23.64 -13.53 -0.32
CA ARG A 194 -23.62 -13.65 -1.79
C ARG A 194 -23.45 -12.27 -2.41
N ASN A 195 -22.54 -12.17 -3.39
CA ASN A 195 -22.21 -10.89 -4.03
C ASN A 195 -23.44 -10.10 -4.50
N ARG A 196 -24.41 -10.75 -5.15
CA ARG A 196 -25.63 -10.09 -5.61
C ARG A 196 -26.43 -9.50 -4.45
N ASP A 197 -26.73 -10.33 -3.46
CA ASP A 197 -27.53 -9.93 -2.29
C ASP A 197 -26.85 -8.80 -1.50
N VAL A 198 -25.52 -8.81 -1.39
CA VAL A 198 -24.75 -7.73 -0.77
C VAL A 198 -24.81 -6.45 -1.59
N MET A 199 -24.65 -6.53 -2.91
CA MET A 199 -24.76 -5.35 -3.78
C MET A 199 -26.15 -4.72 -3.70
N ASP A 200 -27.20 -5.54 -3.75
CA ASP A 200 -28.58 -5.07 -3.64
C ASP A 200 -28.79 -4.29 -2.33
N LYS A 201 -28.26 -4.80 -1.21
CA LYS A 201 -28.31 -4.11 0.10
C LYS A 201 -27.47 -2.84 0.19
N PHE A 202 -26.28 -2.83 -0.39
CA PHE A 202 -25.46 -1.63 -0.44
C PHE A 202 -26.12 -0.51 -1.25
N ILE A 203 -26.81 -0.86 -2.36
CA ILE A 203 -27.50 0.11 -3.21
C ILE A 203 -28.70 0.74 -2.50
N GLU A 204 -29.35 0.05 -1.57
CA GLU A 204 -30.47 0.56 -0.77
C GLU A 204 -30.06 1.64 0.27
N SER A 205 -28.76 1.78 0.58
CA SER A 205 -28.27 2.68 1.63
C SER A 205 -27.95 4.09 1.13
N GLU A 206 -28.77 5.07 1.53
CA GLU A 206 -28.53 6.49 1.19
C GLU A 206 -27.25 7.04 1.84
N THR A 207 -26.94 6.63 3.08
CA THR A 207 -25.69 7.01 3.77
C THR A 207 -24.46 6.55 2.98
N LEU A 208 -24.49 5.31 2.49
CA LEU A 208 -23.41 4.75 1.69
C LEU A 208 -23.31 5.45 0.33
N LYS A 209 -24.44 5.72 -0.31
CA LYS A 209 -24.50 6.47 -1.57
C LYS A 209 -23.84 7.83 -1.45
N ASN A 210 -24.23 8.63 -0.46
CA ASN A 210 -23.65 9.94 -0.20
C ASN A 210 -22.13 9.86 0.02
N ALA A 211 -21.67 8.88 0.82
CA ALA A 211 -20.25 8.67 1.09
C ALA A 211 -19.45 8.29 -0.17
N VAL A 212 -20.01 7.40 -1.00
CA VAL A 212 -19.39 6.95 -2.25
C VAL A 212 -19.29 8.09 -3.25
N GLU A 213 -20.38 8.82 -3.50
CA GLU A 213 -20.39 9.94 -4.45
C GLU A 213 -19.42 11.05 -4.03
N ALA A 214 -19.41 11.41 -2.74
CA ALA A 214 -18.45 12.37 -2.20
C ALA A 214 -17.00 11.90 -2.36
N THR A 215 -16.73 10.61 -2.13
CA THR A 215 -15.40 10.04 -2.34
C THR A 215 -14.99 10.07 -3.82
N LEU A 216 -15.85 9.63 -4.74
CA LEU A 216 -15.55 9.65 -6.18
C LEU A 216 -15.25 11.07 -6.69
N ASN A 217 -15.97 12.07 -6.18
CA ASN A 217 -15.73 13.49 -6.48
C ASN A 217 -14.38 13.98 -5.92
N LEU A 218 -14.01 13.59 -4.71
CA LEU A 218 -12.70 13.92 -4.14
C LEU A 218 -11.55 13.39 -5.00
N PHE A 219 -11.68 12.16 -5.49
CA PHE A 219 -10.66 11.52 -6.34
C PHE A 219 -10.60 12.15 -7.74
N SER A 220 -11.73 12.60 -8.30
CA SER A 220 -11.72 13.27 -9.61
C SER A 220 -11.04 14.65 -9.57
N MET A 221 -11.14 15.36 -8.43
CA MET A 221 -10.48 16.65 -8.23
C MET A 221 -8.96 16.53 -7.98
N LYS A 222 -8.51 15.44 -7.35
CA LYS A 222 -7.09 15.18 -7.06
C LYS A 222 -6.40 14.51 -8.26
N ALA A 223 -6.12 15.27 -9.32
CA ALA A 223 -5.59 14.82 -10.61
C ALA A 223 -4.21 14.11 -10.63
N LYS A 224 -3.62 13.68 -9.50
CA LYS A 224 -2.25 13.14 -9.43
C LYS A 224 -1.99 12.14 -8.29
N SER A 225 -2.72 11.02 -8.23
CA SER A 225 -2.27 9.90 -7.37
C SER A 225 -2.30 8.55 -8.08
N ASP A 226 -1.48 7.63 -7.55
CA ASP A 226 -1.20 6.28 -8.06
C ASP A 226 -2.43 5.55 -8.61
N ARG A 227 -2.32 5.12 -9.88
CA ARG A 227 -3.38 4.58 -10.74
C ARG A 227 -4.66 5.40 -10.69
N ASP A 228 -4.94 6.08 -11.79
CA ASP A 228 -6.23 6.70 -12.04
C ASP A 228 -7.37 5.74 -11.66
N LEU A 229 -8.15 6.11 -10.64
CA LEU A 229 -9.23 5.29 -10.10
C LEU A 229 -10.22 4.91 -11.21
N SER A 230 -10.42 5.81 -12.17
CA SER A 230 -11.25 5.56 -13.36
C SER A 230 -10.72 4.39 -14.21
N ARG A 231 -9.40 4.24 -14.31
CA ARG A 231 -8.76 3.12 -15.00
C ARG A 231 -9.01 1.81 -14.25
N LEU A 232 -8.90 1.79 -12.92
CA LEU A 232 -9.16 0.59 -12.12
C LEU A 232 -10.61 0.11 -12.28
N PHE A 233 -11.55 1.06 -12.34
CA PHE A 233 -12.96 0.79 -12.60
C PHE A 233 -13.17 0.22 -14.00
N ALA A 234 -12.55 0.83 -15.02
CA ALA A 234 -12.62 0.37 -16.41
C ALA A 234 -12.03 -1.05 -16.56
N GLU A 235 -10.89 -1.35 -15.92
CA GLU A 235 -10.27 -2.68 -15.92
C GLU A 235 -11.20 -3.78 -15.37
N ARG A 236 -12.19 -3.42 -14.56
CA ARG A 236 -13.19 -4.34 -13.98
C ARG A 236 -14.60 -4.19 -14.59
N ASN A 237 -14.74 -3.42 -15.67
CA ASN A 237 -16.03 -3.14 -16.32
C ASN A 237 -17.07 -2.55 -15.34
N CYS A 238 -16.65 -1.56 -14.54
CA CYS A 238 -17.48 -0.79 -13.63
C CYS A 238 -17.62 0.66 -14.13
N GLY A 239 -18.82 1.24 -14.00
CA GLY A 239 -19.06 2.67 -14.23
C GLY A 239 -18.45 3.51 -13.10
N TYR A 240 -18.00 4.73 -13.41
CA TYR A 240 -17.49 5.66 -12.40
C TYR A 240 -18.64 6.45 -11.77
N ASP A 241 -19.53 5.70 -11.10
CA ASP A 241 -20.74 6.16 -10.44
C ASP A 241 -21.00 5.32 -9.18
N PHE A 242 -22.08 5.60 -8.45
CA PHE A 242 -22.41 4.88 -7.22
C PHE A 242 -22.55 3.37 -7.43
N GLU A 243 -23.40 2.93 -8.36
CA GLU A 243 -23.64 1.50 -8.62
C GLU A 243 -22.37 0.78 -9.10
N GLY A 244 -21.61 1.42 -9.99
CA GLY A 244 -20.35 0.92 -10.48
C GLY A 244 -19.27 0.84 -9.39
N ALA A 245 -19.25 1.77 -8.43
CA ALA A 245 -18.38 1.69 -7.26
C ALA A 245 -18.78 0.53 -6.33
N ILE A 246 -20.08 0.34 -6.05
CA ILE A 246 -20.54 -0.82 -5.27
C ILE A 246 -20.14 -2.13 -5.95
N LYS A 247 -20.37 -2.24 -7.26
CA LYS A 247 -19.93 -3.39 -8.06
C LYS A 247 -18.42 -3.58 -7.98
N PHE A 248 -17.65 -2.50 -8.11
CA PHE A 248 -16.18 -2.53 -8.02
C PHE A 248 -15.70 -3.05 -6.67
N ILE A 249 -16.29 -2.59 -5.57
CA ILE A 249 -15.98 -3.02 -4.20
C ILE A 249 -16.26 -4.53 -4.07
N VAL A 250 -17.47 -4.97 -4.38
CA VAL A 250 -17.84 -6.40 -4.19
C VAL A 250 -17.02 -7.34 -5.09
N LEU A 251 -16.73 -6.95 -6.34
CA LEU A 251 -15.85 -7.72 -7.22
C LEU A 251 -14.39 -7.77 -6.74
N THR A 252 -13.90 -6.66 -6.19
CA THR A 252 -12.55 -6.59 -5.62
C THR A 252 -12.44 -7.52 -4.41
N ARG A 253 -13.42 -7.53 -3.49
CA ARG A 253 -13.49 -8.52 -2.39
C ARG A 253 -13.38 -9.96 -2.90
N GLY A 254 -14.17 -10.32 -3.92
CA GLY A 254 -14.12 -11.67 -4.51
C GLY A 254 -12.75 -12.01 -5.11
N THR A 255 -12.09 -11.05 -5.76
CA THR A 255 -10.77 -11.23 -6.39
C THR A 255 -9.66 -11.38 -5.35
N LEU A 256 -9.76 -10.66 -4.23
CA LEU A 256 -8.79 -10.70 -3.13
C LEU A 256 -8.92 -11.97 -2.28
N HIS A 257 -10.14 -12.51 -2.15
CA HIS A 257 -10.41 -13.67 -1.30
C HIS A 257 -10.08 -15.02 -1.97
N HIS A 258 -10.09 -15.08 -3.31
CA HIS A 258 -9.87 -16.32 -4.06
C HIS A 258 -8.52 -16.31 -4.77
N PHE A 259 -7.49 -16.84 -4.10
CA PHE A 259 -6.21 -17.10 -4.74
C PHE A 259 -6.28 -18.35 -5.63
N SER A 260 -5.77 -18.25 -6.86
CA SER A 260 -5.55 -19.39 -7.74
C SER A 260 -4.36 -19.12 -8.66
N GLN A 261 -3.37 -20.00 -8.64
CA GLN A 261 -2.23 -19.94 -9.56
C GLN A 261 -2.64 -20.11 -11.03
N ARG A 262 -3.82 -20.66 -11.30
CA ARG A 262 -4.35 -20.90 -12.65
C ARG A 262 -5.22 -19.76 -13.17
N SER A 263 -5.56 -18.79 -12.32
CA SER A 263 -6.38 -17.65 -12.73
C SER A 263 -5.57 -16.68 -13.58
N SER A 264 -6.16 -16.18 -14.65
CA SER A 264 -5.61 -15.07 -15.44
C SER A 264 -5.86 -13.71 -14.80
N LEU A 265 -6.73 -13.64 -13.77
CA LEU A 265 -7.00 -12.41 -13.04
C LEU A 265 -5.85 -12.09 -12.09
N LYS A 266 -5.51 -10.80 -11.97
CA LYS A 266 -4.56 -10.31 -10.96
C LYS A 266 -5.13 -10.55 -9.56
N THR A 267 -4.78 -11.68 -8.97
CA THR A 267 -5.09 -12.00 -7.58
C THR A 267 -4.06 -11.39 -6.65
N ALA A 268 -4.46 -11.15 -5.41
CA ALA A 268 -3.51 -10.75 -4.37
C ALA A 268 -2.55 -11.89 -4.06
N THR A 269 -1.27 -11.52 -3.97
CA THR A 269 -0.15 -12.34 -3.54
C THR A 269 0.71 -11.52 -2.59
N PRO A 270 1.55 -12.16 -1.77
CA PRO A 270 2.53 -11.44 -0.95
C PRO A 270 3.44 -10.49 -1.76
N PHE A 271 3.57 -10.67 -3.08
CA PHE A 271 4.48 -9.92 -3.95
C PHE A 271 3.82 -8.74 -4.70
N ASN A 272 2.52 -8.53 -4.57
CA ASN A 272 1.82 -7.45 -5.26
C ASN A 272 0.81 -6.70 -4.37
N VAL A 273 0.96 -6.78 -3.04
CA VAL A 273 0.08 -6.13 -2.06
C VAL A 273 0.00 -4.61 -2.30
N SER A 274 1.13 -3.97 -2.62
CA SER A 274 1.23 -2.54 -2.95
C SER A 274 0.30 -2.08 -4.08
N MET A 275 -0.07 -2.99 -4.99
CA MET A 275 -0.97 -2.68 -6.11
C MET A 275 -2.40 -2.40 -5.69
N PHE A 276 -2.79 -2.77 -4.47
CA PHE A 276 -4.15 -2.62 -3.93
C PHE A 276 -4.29 -1.40 -3.01
N ARG A 277 -3.27 -0.54 -2.95
CA ARG A 277 -3.29 0.68 -2.14
C ARG A 277 -4.48 1.57 -2.49
N THR A 278 -4.72 1.80 -3.78
CA THR A 278 -5.79 2.70 -4.25
C THR A 278 -7.17 2.13 -3.90
N GLU A 279 -7.38 0.83 -4.05
CA GLU A 279 -8.62 0.17 -3.63
C GLU A 279 -8.84 0.26 -2.12
N ALA A 280 -7.82 0.01 -1.30
CA ALA A 280 -7.94 0.13 0.17
C ALA A 280 -8.20 1.58 0.60
N PHE A 281 -7.54 2.55 -0.06
CA PHE A 281 -7.69 3.98 0.21
C PHE A 281 -9.09 4.49 -0.15
N LEU A 282 -9.68 3.98 -1.24
CA LEU A 282 -11.07 4.24 -1.61
C LEU A 282 -12.02 3.81 -0.48
N LEU A 283 -11.92 2.56 -0.01
CA LEU A 283 -12.79 2.06 1.05
C LEU A 283 -12.60 2.80 2.38
N MET A 284 -11.36 3.16 2.72
CA MET A 284 -11.05 3.94 3.92
C MET A 284 -11.84 5.26 3.94
N HIS A 285 -11.81 6.01 2.84
CA HIS A 285 -12.54 7.28 2.74
C HIS A 285 -14.06 7.10 2.74
N ILE A 286 -14.57 6.05 2.09
CA ILE A 286 -16.01 5.74 2.15
C ILE A 286 -16.43 5.46 3.59
N CYS A 287 -15.67 4.65 4.33
CA CYS A 287 -15.96 4.34 5.73
C CYS A 287 -15.90 5.60 6.61
N GLU A 288 -14.87 6.44 6.43
CA GLU A 288 -14.71 7.70 7.17
C GLU A 288 -15.93 8.61 6.98
N LEU A 289 -16.40 8.78 5.75
CA LEU A 289 -17.58 9.59 5.44
C LEU A 289 -18.89 8.95 5.91
N CYS A 290 -19.00 7.62 5.92
CA CYS A 290 -20.15 6.93 6.52
C CYS A 290 -20.21 7.20 8.03
N PHE A 291 -19.09 7.04 8.74
CA PHE A 291 -19.05 7.33 10.17
C PHE A 291 -19.31 8.80 10.47
N ALA A 292 -18.76 9.73 9.69
CA ALA A 292 -19.02 11.16 9.86
C ALA A 292 -20.51 11.48 9.77
N GLN A 293 -21.22 10.94 8.77
CA GLN A 293 -22.67 11.10 8.61
C GLN A 293 -23.45 10.49 9.79
N ILE A 294 -23.19 9.22 10.11
CA ILE A 294 -23.90 8.51 11.19
C ILE A 294 -23.69 9.22 12.54
N VAL A 295 -22.48 9.68 12.82
CA VAL A 295 -22.17 10.38 14.07
C VAL A 295 -22.85 11.75 14.11
N ALA A 296 -22.85 12.49 13.01
CA ALA A 296 -23.54 13.78 12.92
C ALA A 296 -25.06 13.65 13.11
N GLU A 297 -25.67 12.60 12.55
CA GLU A 297 -27.09 12.31 12.72
C GLU A 297 -27.46 11.94 14.17
N ARG A 298 -26.64 11.12 14.83
CA ARG A 298 -26.90 10.63 16.20
C ARG A 298 -26.52 11.61 17.29
N SER A 299 -25.50 12.42 17.04
CA SER A 299 -25.09 13.51 17.91
C SER A 299 -24.63 14.72 17.10
N PRO A 300 -25.54 15.66 16.80
CA PRO A 300 -25.19 16.91 16.13
C PRO A 300 -24.12 17.71 16.89
N SER A 301 -24.10 17.60 18.23
CA SER A 301 -23.08 18.23 19.07
C SER A 301 -21.67 17.67 18.84
N PHE A 302 -21.57 16.37 18.54
CA PHE A 302 -20.32 15.69 18.21
C PHE A 302 -19.95 15.90 16.73
N GLY A 303 -20.95 15.88 15.82
CA GLY A 303 -20.77 16.16 14.40
C GLY A 303 -20.13 17.52 14.12
N ASN A 304 -20.61 18.58 14.77
CA ASN A 304 -20.04 19.94 14.65
C ASN A 304 -18.57 20.02 15.12
N LEU A 305 -18.13 19.15 16.02
CA LEU A 305 -16.74 19.08 16.47
C LEU A 305 -15.86 18.27 15.51
N ILE A 306 -16.44 17.29 14.80
CA ILE A 306 -15.75 16.47 13.80
C ILE A 306 -15.54 17.24 12.48
N GLU A 307 -16.50 18.04 12.02
CA GLU A 307 -16.35 18.85 10.79
C GLU A 307 -15.17 19.84 10.87
N GLY A 308 -14.85 20.33 12.06
CA GLY A 308 -13.64 21.13 12.31
C GLY A 308 -12.32 20.34 12.21
N ALA A 309 -12.38 19.00 12.23
CA ALA A 309 -11.22 18.11 12.26
C ALA A 309 -10.98 17.30 10.97
N ILE A 310 -11.98 17.22 10.07
CA ILE A 310 -11.90 16.50 8.78
C ILE A 310 -11.41 17.42 7.63
N ASN A 311 -11.43 18.74 7.82
CA ASN A 311 -10.94 19.72 6.84
C ASN A 311 -9.40 19.89 6.88
N TYR A 312 -8.62 18.83 6.61
CA TYR A 312 -7.17 18.91 6.33
C TYR A 312 -6.71 17.80 5.37
#